data_AF-A0AA91V9W5-F1
#
_entry.id   AF-A0AA91V9W5-F1
#
_cell.length_a   1.000
_cell.length_b   1.000
_cell.length_c   1.000
_cell.angle_alpha   90.00
_cell.angle_beta   90.00
_cell.angle_gamma   90.00
#
_symmetry.space_group_name_H-M   'P 1'
#
loop_
_entity.id
_entity.type
_entity.pdbx_description
1 polymer ?
#
loop_
_entity_poly.entity_id
_entity_poly.type
_entity_poly.pdbx_seq_one_letter_code
_entity_poly.pdbx_strand_id
1 'polypeptide(L)'
;MSIICANVRILGTRPLLFNRFTEDAIPITKQEKSGVPGNNPQEWKKTFQATPQGQLYLDPIYIFSCLRAGGKFISKGRGTLEPEVASTLQVLDNKILINRFLPPISEITRDDKRDVYIDVRPVSRRGVKNIRYRLAISPGWETEFNIVWEGTLISREQMRAICQDAGAYAGLGDARKVGFGRFHVTDFSIIQETAHA
;
A
#
# COMPACT_ATOMS: atom_id res chain seq x y z
N MET A 1 22.82 -5.49 -19.63
CA MET A 1 21.95 -5.13 -18.48
C MET A 1 21.07 -3.99 -18.95
N SER A 2 19.76 -4.02 -18.72
CA SER A 2 18.82 -3.00 -19.23
C SER A 2 18.01 -2.43 -18.08
N ILE A 3 18.28 -1.20 -17.69
CA ILE A 3 17.53 -0.54 -16.62
C ILE A 3 16.36 0.22 -17.25
N ILE A 4 15.13 -0.09 -16.82
CA ILE A 4 13.91 0.58 -17.30
C ILE A 4 13.25 1.32 -16.15
N CYS A 5 12.88 2.58 -16.37
CA CYS A 5 12.13 3.42 -15.45
C CYS A 5 10.74 3.72 -16.00
N ALA A 6 9.71 3.64 -15.16
CA ALA A 6 8.34 3.97 -15.52
C ALA A 6 7.64 4.81 -14.45
N ASN A 7 6.77 5.70 -14.90
CA ASN A 7 5.76 6.37 -14.09
C ASN A 7 4.48 5.54 -14.13
N VAL A 8 3.86 5.34 -12.97
CA VAL A 8 2.64 4.56 -12.84
C VAL A 8 1.61 5.39 -12.06
N ARG A 9 0.43 5.54 -12.65
CA ARG A 9 -0.72 6.17 -12.00
C ARG A 9 -1.78 5.13 -11.73
N ILE A 10 -2.38 5.19 -10.55
CA ILE A 10 -3.40 4.22 -10.11
C ILE A 10 -4.62 4.92 -9.51
N LEU A 11 -5.78 4.29 -9.69
CA LEU A 11 -7.07 4.70 -9.13
C LEU A 11 -7.65 3.57 -8.27
N GLY A 12 -7.90 3.87 -7.00
CA GLY A 12 -8.45 2.99 -5.99
C GLY A 12 -9.90 2.63 -6.25
N THR A 13 -10.19 1.33 -6.38
CA THR A 13 -11.54 0.78 -6.59
C THR A 13 -12.17 0.28 -5.29
N ARG A 14 -11.37 0.10 -4.24
CA ARG A 14 -11.79 -0.29 -2.89
C ARG A 14 -11.17 0.64 -1.86
N PRO A 15 -11.75 0.74 -0.64
CA PRO A 15 -11.17 1.60 0.38
C PRO A 15 -9.74 1.18 0.71
N LEU A 16 -8.87 2.13 1.03
CA LEU A 16 -7.50 1.87 1.48
C LEU A 16 -7.41 2.05 3.00
N LEU A 17 -6.83 1.08 3.68
CA LEU A 17 -6.61 1.10 5.13
C LEU A 17 -5.13 1.33 5.45
N PHE A 18 -4.87 2.21 6.40
CA PHE A 18 -3.53 2.46 6.89
C PHE A 18 -3.21 1.60 8.10
N ASN A 19 -2.03 0.98 8.10
CA ASN A 19 -1.49 0.27 9.24
C ASN A 19 0.03 0.39 9.25
N ARG A 20 0.53 1.62 9.45
CA ARG A 20 1.96 1.89 9.63
C ARG A 20 2.43 1.26 10.94
N PHE A 21 3.54 0.53 10.86
CA PHE A 21 4.25 0.08 12.04
C PHE A 21 5.04 1.26 12.65
N THR A 22 4.86 1.50 13.94
CA THR A 22 5.53 2.58 14.67
C THR A 22 6.39 2.02 15.80
N GLU A 23 7.34 2.80 16.30
CA GLU A 23 8.19 2.43 17.44
C GLU A 23 7.36 2.07 18.68
N ASP A 24 6.22 2.74 18.89
CA ASP A 24 5.25 2.41 19.93
C ASP A 24 4.72 0.96 19.88
N ALA A 25 4.85 0.27 18.74
CA ALA A 25 4.48 -1.14 18.61
C ALA A 25 5.51 -2.08 19.26
N ILE A 26 6.74 -1.63 19.50
CA ILE A 26 7.82 -2.33 20.21
C ILE A 26 8.44 -1.38 21.25
N PRO A 27 7.72 -1.06 22.34
CA PRO A 27 8.23 -0.12 23.32
C PRO A 27 9.41 -0.74 24.07
N ILE A 28 10.48 0.05 24.24
CA ILE A 28 11.70 -0.37 24.96
C ILE A 28 11.39 -0.68 26.43
N THR A 29 10.43 0.05 27.01
CA THR A 29 9.97 -0.13 28.39
C THR A 29 8.52 -0.58 28.41
N LYS A 30 8.13 -1.32 29.46
CA LYS A 30 6.74 -1.76 29.64
C LYS A 30 5.85 -0.53 29.88
N GLN A 31 4.95 -0.25 28.94
CA GLN A 31 3.98 0.83 29.05
C GLN A 31 2.63 0.34 29.56
N GLU A 32 1.91 1.21 30.25
CA GLU A 32 0.50 0.99 30.59
C GLU A 32 -0.33 0.95 29.29
N LYS A 33 -1.17 -0.08 29.15
CA LYS A 33 -1.97 -0.26 27.94
C LYS A 33 -3.18 0.68 27.98
N SER A 34 -3.36 1.47 26.93
CA SER A 34 -4.60 2.24 26.72
C SER A 34 -5.71 1.35 26.15
N GLY A 35 -6.92 1.49 26.69
CA GLY A 35 -8.08 0.66 26.34
C GLY A 35 -8.08 -0.71 27.03
N VAL A 36 -8.92 -1.61 26.54
CA VAL A 36 -8.98 -3.00 27.01
C VAL A 36 -7.90 -3.80 26.30
N PRO A 37 -7.27 -4.83 26.90
CA PRO A 37 -6.29 -5.67 26.21
C PRO A 37 -6.78 -6.10 24.83
N GLY A 38 -6.07 -5.64 23.79
CA GLY A 38 -6.39 -5.95 22.39
C GLY A 38 -7.25 -4.91 21.65
N ASN A 39 -7.90 -3.98 22.36
CA ASN A 39 -8.87 -3.02 21.81
C ASN A 39 -8.56 -1.59 22.26
N ASN A 40 -8.00 -0.78 21.36
CA ASN A 40 -7.73 0.63 21.60
C ASN A 40 -8.38 1.52 20.50
N PRO A 41 -9.49 2.21 20.79
CA PRO A 41 -10.18 3.09 19.83
C PRO A 41 -9.33 4.24 19.27
N GLN A 42 -8.20 4.55 19.89
CA GLN A 42 -7.29 5.63 19.50
C GLN A 42 -6.07 5.14 18.71
N GLU A 43 -5.92 3.82 18.51
CA GLU A 43 -4.72 3.27 17.85
C GLU A 43 -4.52 3.82 16.43
N TRP A 44 -5.61 4.10 15.71
CA TRP A 44 -5.58 4.60 14.34
C TRP A 44 -4.80 5.92 14.20
N LYS A 45 -4.76 6.74 15.27
CA LYS A 45 -4.07 8.05 15.27
C LYS A 45 -2.57 7.96 15.03
N LYS A 46 -2.00 6.76 15.24
CA LYS A 46 -0.57 6.51 15.11
C LYS A 46 -0.22 5.66 13.89
N THR A 47 -1.21 5.12 13.19
CA THR A 47 -0.98 4.10 12.16
C THR A 47 -1.16 4.61 10.73
N PHE A 48 -1.20 5.92 10.51
CA PHE A 48 -1.22 6.55 9.18
C PHE A 48 -0.06 7.52 9.01
N GLN A 49 0.10 8.07 7.80
CA GLN A 49 1.12 9.07 7.50
C GLN A 49 0.49 10.26 6.79
N ALA A 50 0.91 11.45 7.19
CA ALA A 50 0.48 12.69 6.58
C ALA A 50 1.66 13.66 6.48
N THR A 51 1.69 14.49 5.45
CA THR A 51 2.62 15.63 5.35
C THR A 51 2.27 16.69 6.42
N PRO A 52 3.13 17.69 6.66
CA PRO A 52 2.78 18.81 7.53
C PRO A 52 1.49 19.55 7.11
N GLN A 53 1.17 19.52 5.81
CA GLN A 53 -0.06 20.09 5.24
C GLN A 53 -1.27 19.13 5.36
N GLY A 54 -1.11 17.97 5.99
CA GLY A 54 -2.17 16.99 6.18
C GLY A 54 -2.39 16.05 4.99
N GLN A 55 -1.60 16.12 3.92
CA GLN A 55 -1.78 15.22 2.77
C GLN A 55 -1.36 13.80 3.15
N LEU A 56 -2.26 12.83 2.95
CA LEU A 56 -1.98 11.43 3.25
C LEU A 56 -0.98 10.84 2.25
N TYR A 57 -0.13 9.95 2.73
CA TYR A 57 0.84 9.27 1.87
C TYR A 57 1.17 7.86 2.37
N LEU A 58 1.77 7.05 1.50
CA LEU A 58 2.34 5.74 1.83
C LEU A 58 3.87 5.77 1.72
N ASP A 59 4.52 4.93 2.53
CA ASP A 59 5.94 4.64 2.30
C ASP A 59 6.13 3.80 1.02
N PRO A 60 7.24 3.96 0.29
CA PRO A 60 7.53 3.21 -0.94
C PRO A 60 7.48 1.69 -0.76
N ILE A 61 7.75 1.18 0.45
CA ILE A 61 7.67 -0.26 0.76
C ILE A 61 6.29 -0.86 0.52
N TYR A 62 5.21 -0.06 0.63
CA TYR A 62 3.86 -0.52 0.34
C TYR A 62 3.67 -0.80 -1.16
N ILE A 63 4.19 0.08 -2.02
CA ILE A 63 4.19 -0.12 -3.48
C ILE A 63 5.05 -1.33 -3.84
N PHE A 64 6.29 -1.38 -3.36
CA PHE A 64 7.18 -2.52 -3.60
C PHE A 64 6.52 -3.86 -3.20
N SER A 65 5.97 -3.93 -1.99
CA SER A 65 5.31 -5.15 -1.48
C SER A 65 4.04 -5.51 -2.24
N CYS A 66 3.35 -4.53 -2.82
CA CYS A 66 2.17 -4.73 -3.65
C CYS A 66 2.54 -5.31 -5.00
N LEU A 67 3.48 -4.68 -5.70
CA LEU A 67 3.95 -5.11 -7.03
C LEU A 67 4.64 -6.48 -6.96
N ARG A 68 5.47 -6.72 -5.94
CA ARG A 68 6.05 -8.06 -5.68
C ARG A 68 4.96 -9.14 -5.54
N ALA A 69 3.86 -8.84 -4.84
CA ALA A 69 2.74 -9.75 -4.74
C ALA A 69 1.97 -9.91 -6.06
N GLY A 70 1.92 -8.88 -6.91
CA GLY A 70 1.43 -8.97 -8.29
C GLY A 70 2.22 -9.95 -9.14
N GLY A 71 3.55 -10.02 -8.95
CA GLY A 71 4.42 -10.96 -9.64
C GLY A 71 4.05 -12.44 -9.47
N LYS A 72 3.31 -12.81 -8.41
CA LYS A 72 2.80 -14.17 -8.18
C LYS A 72 1.79 -14.63 -9.22
N PHE A 73 1.12 -13.70 -9.89
CA PHE A 73 0.05 -14.00 -10.85
C PHE A 73 0.58 -14.12 -12.28
N ILE A 74 1.84 -13.75 -12.52
CA ILE A 74 2.49 -13.90 -13.82
C ILE A 74 3.35 -15.16 -13.81
N SER A 75 2.96 -16.16 -14.62
CA SER A 75 3.68 -17.42 -14.76
C SER A 75 5.03 -17.25 -15.45
N LYS A 76 6.06 -17.94 -14.96
CA LYS A 76 7.37 -18.08 -15.61
C LYS A 76 7.88 -19.52 -15.45
N GLY A 77 7.78 -20.32 -16.52
CA GLY A 77 8.16 -21.73 -16.49
C GLY A 77 7.38 -22.50 -15.41
N ARG A 78 8.09 -23.07 -14.42
CA ARG A 78 7.48 -23.77 -13.27
C ARG A 78 7.16 -22.84 -12.08
N GLY A 79 7.48 -21.56 -12.17
CA GLY A 79 7.32 -20.58 -11.11
C GLY A 79 6.54 -19.33 -11.55
N THR A 80 6.81 -18.22 -10.88
CA THR A 80 6.18 -16.91 -11.12
C THR A 80 7.27 -15.84 -11.22
N LEU A 81 6.89 -14.60 -11.59
CA LEU A 81 7.82 -13.47 -11.61
C LEU A 81 8.09 -12.84 -10.24
N GLU A 82 7.47 -13.31 -9.15
CA GLU A 82 7.69 -12.74 -7.81
C GLU A 82 9.18 -12.63 -7.43
N PRO A 83 10.04 -13.64 -7.64
CA PRO A 83 11.46 -13.56 -7.27
C PRO A 83 12.22 -12.47 -8.03
N GLU A 84 12.00 -12.34 -9.34
CA GLU A 84 12.64 -11.31 -10.17
C GLU A 84 12.13 -9.91 -9.82
N VAL A 85 10.84 -9.77 -9.53
CA VAL A 85 10.31 -8.48 -9.03
C VAL A 85 10.97 -8.13 -7.71
N ALA A 86 11.08 -9.10 -6.79
CA ALA A 86 11.70 -8.88 -5.49
C ALA A 86 13.18 -8.46 -5.57
N SER A 87 13.92 -8.96 -6.57
CA SER A 87 15.36 -8.70 -6.69
C SER A 87 15.70 -7.46 -7.52
N THR A 88 14.81 -7.01 -8.40
CA THR A 88 15.13 -5.95 -9.38
C THR A 88 14.33 -4.68 -9.19
N LEU A 89 13.10 -4.76 -8.65
CA LEU A 89 12.23 -3.60 -8.51
C LEU A 89 12.76 -2.64 -7.44
N GLN A 90 12.81 -1.36 -7.78
CA GLN A 90 12.93 -0.28 -6.80
C GLN A 90 11.84 0.76 -7.06
N VAL A 91 11.35 1.35 -5.98
CA VAL A 91 10.42 2.50 -6.01
C VAL A 91 11.27 3.73 -5.73
N LEU A 92 11.26 4.69 -6.64
CA LEU A 92 12.18 5.84 -6.61
C LEU A 92 11.71 6.96 -5.69
N ASP A 93 10.40 7.07 -5.46
CA ASP A 93 9.84 8.12 -4.61
C ASP A 93 10.01 7.82 -3.13
N ASN A 94 10.35 8.85 -2.35
CA ASN A 94 10.46 8.75 -0.90
C ASN A 94 9.09 8.73 -0.19
N LYS A 95 8.07 9.33 -0.81
CA LYS A 95 6.69 9.41 -0.30
C LYS A 95 5.73 9.26 -1.45
N ILE A 96 4.77 8.36 -1.29
CA ILE A 96 3.74 8.06 -2.30
C ILE A 96 2.50 8.86 -1.92
N LEU A 97 2.38 10.07 -2.45
CA LEU A 97 1.31 11.02 -2.11
C LEU A 97 -0.03 10.52 -2.61
N ILE A 98 -1.07 10.66 -1.79
CA ILE A 98 -2.45 10.32 -2.15
C ILE A 98 -3.24 11.61 -2.32
N ASN A 99 -4.21 11.63 -3.23
CA ASN A 99 -5.18 12.73 -3.41
C ASN A 99 -6.21 12.83 -2.27
N ARG A 100 -5.78 12.67 -1.02
CA ARG A 100 -6.61 12.74 0.19
C ARG A 100 -5.88 13.51 1.27
N PHE A 101 -6.61 14.36 1.98
CA PHE A 101 -6.10 15.18 3.07
C PHE A 101 -6.79 14.78 4.36
N LEU A 102 -6.03 14.76 5.45
CA LEU A 102 -6.53 14.47 6.77
C LEU A 102 -7.38 15.67 7.26
N PRO A 103 -8.69 15.48 7.53
CA PRO A 103 -9.49 16.51 8.17
C PRO A 103 -9.07 16.64 9.66
N PRO A 104 -9.55 17.67 10.37
CA PRO A 104 -9.32 17.78 11.81
C PRO A 104 -9.68 16.47 12.54
N ILE A 105 -8.81 16.00 13.42
CA ILE A 105 -8.95 14.69 14.10
C ILE A 105 -10.30 14.54 14.81
N SER A 106 -10.86 15.63 15.33
CA SER A 106 -12.17 15.67 15.98
C SER A 106 -13.35 15.42 15.03
N GLU A 107 -13.16 15.61 13.72
CA GLU A 107 -14.19 15.46 12.69
C GLU A 107 -14.15 14.09 12.01
N ILE A 108 -13.12 13.27 12.26
CA ILE A 108 -13.02 11.92 11.70
C ILE A 108 -13.97 11.00 12.47
N THR A 109 -14.97 10.49 11.77
CA THR A 109 -15.99 9.59 12.32
C THR A 109 -15.85 8.18 11.74
N ARG A 110 -16.80 7.30 12.05
CA ARG A 110 -16.90 5.93 11.49
C ARG A 110 -17.81 5.86 10.25
N ASP A 111 -18.25 7.00 9.74
CA ASP A 111 -19.11 7.09 8.56
C ASP A 111 -18.30 6.81 7.30
N ASP A 112 -18.50 5.64 6.70
CA ASP A 112 -17.76 5.15 5.53
C ASP A 112 -18.14 5.85 4.21
N LYS A 113 -19.12 6.76 4.26
CA LYS A 113 -19.45 7.66 3.16
C LYS A 113 -18.52 8.87 3.06
N ARG A 114 -17.70 9.12 4.09
CA ARG A 114 -16.72 10.20 4.08
C ARG A 114 -15.44 9.77 3.37
N ASP A 115 -14.73 10.75 2.81
CA ASP A 115 -13.45 10.49 2.15
C ASP A 115 -12.37 9.92 3.05
N VAL A 116 -12.41 10.31 4.33
CA VAL A 116 -11.52 9.83 5.39
C VAL A 116 -12.38 9.46 6.59
N TYR A 117 -12.23 8.23 7.07
CA TYR A 117 -13.04 7.68 8.17
C TYR A 117 -12.25 6.67 9.01
N ILE A 118 -12.81 6.28 10.15
CA ILE A 118 -12.27 5.21 11.00
C ILE A 118 -13.01 3.93 10.67
N ASP A 119 -12.29 2.99 10.07
CA ASP A 119 -12.76 1.63 9.92
C ASP A 119 -12.59 0.85 11.23
N VAL A 120 -13.64 0.12 11.63
CA VAL A 120 -13.67 -0.67 12.86
C VAL A 120 -14.06 -2.10 12.53
N ARG A 121 -13.15 -3.04 12.75
CA ARG A 121 -13.40 -4.45 12.41
C ARG A 121 -12.84 -5.44 13.42
N PRO A 122 -13.47 -6.61 13.60
CA PRO A 122 -12.88 -7.70 14.33
C PRO A 122 -11.77 -8.36 13.49
N VAL A 123 -10.60 -8.53 14.10
CA VAL A 123 -9.48 -9.30 13.54
C VAL A 123 -9.23 -10.48 14.46
N SER A 124 -9.30 -11.68 13.89
CA SER A 124 -9.05 -12.94 14.61
C SER A 124 -7.60 -13.36 14.42
N ARG A 125 -6.88 -13.61 15.52
CA ARG A 125 -5.52 -14.19 15.50
C ARG A 125 -5.43 -15.28 16.55
N ARG A 126 -5.13 -16.52 16.13
CA ARG A 126 -5.00 -17.70 17.02
C ARG A 126 -6.22 -17.86 17.96
N GLY A 127 -7.43 -17.73 17.43
CA GLY A 127 -8.68 -17.87 18.19
C GLY A 127 -9.11 -16.64 19.00
N VAL A 128 -8.23 -15.64 19.20
CA VAL A 128 -8.57 -14.40 19.91
C VAL A 128 -9.08 -13.33 18.93
N LYS A 129 -10.23 -12.74 19.24
CA LYS A 129 -10.82 -11.61 18.48
C LYS A 129 -10.42 -10.29 19.13
N ASN A 130 -9.79 -9.42 18.34
CA ASN A 130 -9.48 -8.05 18.71
C ASN A 130 -10.15 -7.09 17.74
N ILE A 131 -10.78 -6.04 18.23
CA ILE A 131 -11.28 -4.95 17.41
C ILE A 131 -10.10 -4.07 17.01
N ARG A 132 -9.94 -3.89 15.70
CA ARG A 132 -8.95 -2.99 15.12
C ARG A 132 -9.62 -1.75 14.56
N TYR A 133 -9.04 -0.62 14.90
CA TYR A 133 -9.39 0.71 14.42
C TYR A 133 -8.29 1.14 13.45
N ARG A 134 -8.68 1.51 12.23
CA ARG A 134 -7.75 1.92 11.18
C ARG A 134 -8.27 3.18 10.52
N LEU A 135 -7.37 4.10 10.21
CA LEU A 135 -7.72 5.17 9.28
C LEU A 135 -7.97 4.52 7.92
N ALA A 136 -9.09 4.88 7.31
CA ALA A 136 -9.47 4.44 5.99
C ALA A 136 -9.75 5.64 5.09
N ILE A 137 -9.51 5.46 3.81
CA ILE A 137 -9.99 6.38 2.77
C ILE A 137 -10.95 5.66 1.82
N SER A 138 -12.00 6.36 1.43
CA SER A 138 -13.04 5.88 0.51
C SER A 138 -12.46 5.55 -0.87
N PRO A 139 -13.12 4.70 -1.68
CA PRO A 139 -12.73 4.49 -3.08
C PRO A 139 -12.63 5.80 -3.88
N GLY A 140 -11.88 5.78 -4.97
CA GLY A 140 -11.57 6.99 -5.74
C GLY A 140 -10.32 7.72 -5.25
N TRP A 141 -9.53 7.11 -4.36
CA TRP A 141 -8.20 7.60 -4.04
C TRP A 141 -7.26 7.34 -5.23
N GLU A 142 -6.33 8.26 -5.47
CA GLU A 142 -5.37 8.21 -6.56
C GLU A 142 -3.97 8.44 -6.00
N THR A 143 -3.01 7.81 -6.66
CA THR A 143 -1.59 8.06 -6.39
C THR A 143 -0.78 7.80 -7.65
N GLU A 144 0.43 8.35 -7.66
CA GLU A 144 1.39 8.29 -8.74
C GLU A 144 2.76 7.97 -8.13
N PHE A 145 3.52 7.12 -8.81
CA PHE A 145 4.85 6.72 -8.35
C PHE A 145 5.72 6.25 -9.51
N ASN A 146 7.02 6.32 -9.30
CA ASN A 146 8.07 6.00 -10.23
C ASN A 146 8.77 4.71 -9.78
N ILE A 147 8.91 3.77 -10.71
CA ILE A 147 9.58 2.49 -10.49
C ILE A 147 10.73 2.30 -11.47
N VAL A 148 11.72 1.53 -11.04
CA VAL A 148 12.82 1.06 -11.88
C VAL A 148 13.02 -0.44 -11.71
N TRP A 149 13.40 -1.14 -12.77
CA TRP A 149 13.70 -2.57 -12.73
C TRP A 149 14.67 -3.00 -13.85
N GLU A 150 15.10 -4.26 -13.80
CA GLU A 150 15.95 -4.88 -14.82
C GLU A 150 15.10 -5.49 -15.96
N GLY A 151 15.10 -4.80 -17.10
CA GLY A 151 14.33 -5.09 -18.30
C GLY A 151 14.69 -6.40 -19.00
N THR A 152 15.90 -6.94 -18.81
CA THR A 152 16.25 -8.26 -19.37
C THR A 152 15.60 -9.42 -18.61
N LEU A 153 15.21 -9.21 -17.35
CA LEU A 153 14.55 -10.20 -16.51
C LEU A 153 13.03 -10.07 -16.52
N ILE A 154 12.53 -8.85 -16.67
CA ILE A 154 11.09 -8.52 -16.70
C ILE A 154 10.85 -7.53 -17.84
N SER A 155 10.10 -7.94 -18.87
CA SER A 155 9.75 -7.03 -19.98
C SER A 155 8.82 -5.91 -19.52
N ARG A 156 8.66 -4.88 -20.36
CA ARG A 156 7.75 -3.75 -20.10
C ARG A 156 6.30 -4.22 -19.96
N GLU A 157 5.89 -5.15 -20.81
CA GLU A 157 4.55 -5.75 -20.83
C GLU A 157 4.34 -6.58 -19.57
N GLN A 158 5.35 -7.36 -19.16
CA GLN A 158 5.30 -8.12 -17.92
C GLN A 158 5.19 -7.19 -16.70
N MET A 159 5.98 -6.12 -16.62
CA MET A 159 5.90 -5.16 -15.52
C MET A 159 4.56 -4.43 -15.48
N ARG A 160 4.01 -4.05 -16.65
CA ARG A 160 2.66 -3.48 -16.75
C ARG A 160 1.60 -4.47 -16.25
N ALA A 161 1.67 -5.74 -16.66
CA ALA A 161 0.76 -6.78 -16.19
C ALA A 161 0.88 -7.01 -14.68
N ILE A 162 2.11 -7.01 -14.14
CA ILE A 162 2.36 -7.08 -12.69
C ILE A 162 1.65 -5.93 -11.96
N CYS A 163 1.72 -4.70 -12.48
CA CYS A 163 1.04 -3.55 -11.87
C CYS A 163 -0.48 -3.71 -11.87
N GLN A 164 -1.04 -4.23 -12.97
CA GLN A 164 -2.47 -4.50 -13.09
C GLN A 164 -2.92 -5.61 -12.11
N ASP A 165 -2.22 -6.73 -12.07
CA ASP A 165 -2.53 -7.87 -11.21
C ASP A 165 -2.29 -7.55 -9.73
N ALA A 166 -1.30 -6.72 -9.41
CA ALA A 166 -1.12 -6.19 -8.08
C ALA A 166 -2.36 -5.41 -7.63
N GLY A 167 -2.93 -4.57 -8.51
CA GLY A 167 -4.16 -3.82 -8.23
C GLY A 167 -5.39 -4.70 -8.08
N ALA A 168 -5.57 -5.70 -8.95
CA ALA A 168 -6.73 -6.58 -8.98
C ALA A 168 -6.73 -7.63 -7.85
N TYR A 169 -5.56 -8.21 -7.54
CA TYR A 169 -5.48 -9.41 -6.71
C TYR A 169 -4.69 -9.22 -5.41
N ALA A 170 -3.77 -8.26 -5.32
CA ALA A 170 -2.96 -8.04 -4.12
C ALA A 170 -3.44 -6.86 -3.26
N GLY A 171 -3.59 -5.67 -3.84
CA GLY A 171 -3.95 -4.42 -3.19
C GLY A 171 -2.86 -3.79 -2.31
N LEU A 172 -3.14 -2.58 -1.81
CA LEU A 172 -2.31 -1.77 -0.93
C LEU A 172 -2.82 -1.73 0.52
N GLY A 173 -1.95 -1.36 1.46
CA GLY A 173 -2.31 -1.13 2.85
C GLY A 173 -2.67 -2.38 3.66
N ASP A 174 -3.56 -2.21 4.64
CA ASP A 174 -4.03 -3.27 5.53
C ASP A 174 -5.21 -4.06 4.95
N ALA A 175 -5.49 -5.24 5.50
CA ALA A 175 -6.63 -6.11 5.15
C ALA A 175 -6.76 -6.46 3.66
N ARG A 176 -5.65 -6.47 2.94
CA ARG A 176 -5.53 -6.86 1.53
C ARG A 176 -6.14 -8.21 1.17
N LYS A 177 -6.12 -9.18 2.09
CA LYS A 177 -6.68 -10.52 1.90
C LYS A 177 -8.20 -10.53 1.78
N VAL A 178 -8.88 -9.50 2.30
CA VAL A 178 -10.34 -9.35 2.21
C VAL A 178 -10.75 -8.24 1.24
N GLY A 179 -9.85 -7.87 0.31
CA GLY A 179 -10.18 -7.01 -0.83
C GLY A 179 -9.96 -5.51 -0.62
N PHE A 180 -9.35 -5.06 0.48
CA PHE A 180 -9.01 -3.64 0.65
C PHE A 180 -7.80 -3.23 -0.19
N GLY A 181 -7.72 -1.93 -0.48
CA GLY A 181 -6.65 -1.29 -1.23
C GLY A 181 -6.53 -1.76 -2.68
N ARG A 182 -7.59 -2.33 -3.26
CA ARG A 182 -7.63 -2.68 -4.69
C ARG A 182 -7.69 -1.41 -5.53
N PHE A 183 -7.09 -1.49 -6.71
CA PHE A 183 -6.99 -0.39 -7.65
C PHE A 183 -6.91 -0.92 -9.07
N HIS A 184 -7.06 -0.03 -10.06
CA HIS A 184 -6.59 -0.29 -11.41
C HIS A 184 -5.52 0.72 -11.80
N VAL A 185 -4.66 0.33 -12.73
CA VAL A 185 -3.67 1.22 -13.34
C VAL A 185 -4.40 2.13 -14.33
N THR A 186 -4.25 3.44 -14.20
CA THR A 186 -4.79 4.43 -15.12
C THR A 186 -3.77 4.84 -16.19
N ASP A 187 -2.49 4.88 -15.83
CA ASP A 187 -1.40 5.16 -16.75
C ASP A 187 -0.15 4.35 -16.41
N PHE A 188 0.58 3.92 -17.44
CA PHE A 188 1.89 3.27 -17.32
C PHE A 188 2.79 3.74 -18.45
N SER A 189 3.67 4.68 -18.11
CA SER A 189 4.51 5.41 -19.06
C SER A 189 5.99 5.14 -18.79
N ILE A 190 6.72 4.67 -19.80
CA ILE A 190 8.18 4.51 -19.71
C ILE A 190 8.82 5.90 -19.78
N ILE A 191 9.61 6.24 -18.78
CA ILE A 191 10.28 7.56 -18.69
C ILE A 191 11.70 7.48 -19.22
N GLN A 192 12.40 6.38 -18.94
CA GLN A 192 13.79 6.20 -19.32
C GLN A 192 14.12 4.72 -19.51
N GLU A 193 15.01 4.43 -20.44
CA GLU A 193 15.59 3.11 -20.64
C GLU A 193 17.07 3.24 -20.98
N THR A 194 17.91 2.54 -20.22
CA THR A 194 19.36 2.52 -20.41
C THR A 194 19.81 1.09 -20.63
N ALA A 195 20.29 0.79 -21.83
CA ALA A 195 20.92 -0.50 -22.14
C ALA A 195 22.43 -0.37 -21.97
N HIS A 196 23.00 -1.17 -21.06
CA HIS A 196 24.43 -1.43 -21.01
C HIS A 196 24.74 -2.64 -21.90
N ALA A 197 25.50 -2.36 -22.96
CA ALA A 197 26.09 -3.34 -23.87
C ALA A 197 27.04 -4.29 -23.14
#